data_AF-X1D802-F1
#
_entry.id   AF-X1D802-F1
#
_cell.length_a   1.000
_cell.length_b   1.000
_cell.length_c   1.000
_cell.angle_alpha   90.00
_cell.angle_beta   90.00
_cell.angle_gamma   90.00
#
_symmetry.space_group_name_H-M   'P 1'
#
loop_
_entity.id
_entity.type
_entity.pdbx_description
1 polymer ?
#
loop_
_entity_poly.entity_id
_entity_poly.type
_entity_poly.pdbx_seq_one_letter_code
_entity_poly.pdbx_strand_id
1 'polypeptide(L)'
;MKDVKSENFPNLKFLISSVYQNLLNHRLSEFSNEFEKVSISTLSKKMAINQDSLVDFINLIMKQPKSPVKGYISETQEVYFKKPRF
;
A
#
# COMPACT_ATOMS: atom_id res chain seq x y z
N MET A 1 -6.39 39.01 6.89
CA MET A 1 -6.38 37.56 6.62
C MET A 1 -6.12 36.87 7.95
N LYS A 2 -7.04 36.02 8.42
CA LYS A 2 -6.78 35.21 9.63
C LYS A 2 -5.89 34.05 9.18
N ASP A 3 -4.64 34.06 9.58
CA ASP A 3 -3.76 32.91 9.45
C ASP A 3 -4.46 31.69 10.06
N VAL A 4 -4.62 30.64 9.27
CA VAL A 4 -5.08 29.34 9.77
C VAL A 4 -4.02 28.90 10.77
N LYS A 5 -4.33 28.99 12.06
CA LYS A 5 -3.45 28.50 13.12
C LYS A 5 -3.10 27.05 12.79
N SER A 6 -1.80 26.73 12.78
CA SER A 6 -1.30 25.37 12.67
C SER A 6 -1.64 24.60 13.95
N GLU A 7 -2.91 24.30 14.15
CA GLU A 7 -3.37 23.50 15.27
C GLU A 7 -3.02 22.03 14.99
N ASN A 8 -2.37 21.39 15.96
CA ASN A 8 -2.00 19.98 15.86
C ASN A 8 -3.22 19.12 16.19
N PHE A 9 -3.74 18.39 15.19
CA PHE A 9 -4.86 17.47 15.35
C PHE A 9 -4.36 16.01 15.23
N PRO A 10 -3.79 15.43 16.30
CA PRO A 10 -3.19 14.09 16.25
C PRO A 10 -4.21 13.01 15.87
N ASN A 11 -5.45 13.13 16.36
CA ASN A 11 -6.52 12.19 16.03
C ASN A 11 -6.92 12.24 14.56
N LEU A 12 -6.94 13.44 13.96
CA LEU A 12 -7.24 13.61 12.54
C LEU A 12 -6.11 13.05 11.68
N LYS A 13 -4.85 13.31 12.06
CA LYS A 13 -3.68 12.75 11.37
C LYS A 13 -3.71 11.22 11.39
N PHE A 14 -3.99 10.63 12.55
CA PHE A 14 -4.14 9.18 12.69
C PHE A 14 -5.26 8.63 11.79
N LEU A 15 -6.44 9.24 11.81
CA LEU A 15 -7.57 8.82 11.00
C LEU A 15 -7.26 8.87 9.50
N ILE A 16 -6.65 9.96 9.02
CA ILE A 16 -6.24 10.10 7.61
C ILE A 16 -5.26 9.00 7.23
N SER A 17 -4.25 8.73 8.07
CA SER A 17 -3.30 7.65 7.83
C SER A 17 -3.99 6.28 7.77
N SER A 18 -4.91 5.96 8.68
CA SER A 18 -5.64 4.70 8.66
C SER A 18 -6.51 4.54 7.41
N VAL A 19 -7.24 5.60 7.02
CA VAL A 19 -8.06 5.59 5.81
C VAL A 19 -7.19 5.37 4.57
N TYR A 20 -6.06 6.07 4.49
CA TYR A 20 -5.12 5.93 3.38
C TYR A 20 -4.55 4.50 3.30
N GLN A 21 -4.10 3.93 4.41
CA GLN A 21 -3.60 2.55 4.44
C GLN A 21 -4.66 1.53 4.01
N ASN A 22 -5.92 1.71 4.44
CA ASN A 22 -7.02 0.84 4.03
C ASN A 22 -7.29 0.92 2.53
N LEU A 23 -7.27 2.12 1.95
CA LEU A 23 -7.43 2.33 0.51
C LEU A 23 -6.32 1.60 -0.28
N LEU A 24 -5.07 1.74 0.15
CA LEU A 24 -3.94 1.07 -0.49
C LEU A 24 -4.05 -0.45 -0.40
N ASN A 25 -4.44 -0.97 0.77
CA ASN A 25 -4.62 -2.40 0.97
C ASN A 25 -5.77 -2.96 0.12
N HIS A 26 -6.87 -2.22 -0.01
CA HIS A 26 -7.98 -2.57 -0.89
C HIS A 26 -7.51 -2.67 -2.34
N ARG A 27 -6.81 -1.65 -2.85
CA ARG A 27 -6.27 -1.66 -4.22
C ARG A 27 -5.32 -2.83 -4.46
N LEU A 28 -4.44 -3.15 -3.51
CA LEU A 28 -3.55 -4.31 -3.62
C LEU A 28 -4.33 -5.63 -3.63
N SER A 29 -5.47 -5.69 -2.95
CA SER A 29 -6.38 -6.84 -3.00
C SER A 29 -7.03 -6.97 -4.37
N GLU A 30 -7.43 -5.86 -5.01
CA GLU A 30 -7.90 -5.88 -6.40
C GLU A 30 -6.81 -6.38 -7.36
N PHE A 31 -5.57 -5.91 -7.20
CA PHE A 31 -4.43 -6.43 -7.98
C PHE A 31 -4.17 -7.91 -7.74
N SER A 32 -4.39 -8.42 -6.53
CA SER A 32 -4.24 -9.85 -6.23
C SER A 32 -5.25 -10.75 -6.95
N ASN A 33 -6.39 -10.18 -7.36
CA ASN A 33 -7.39 -10.89 -8.16
C ASN A 33 -6.96 -10.98 -9.63
N GLU A 34 -6.28 -9.95 -10.14
CA GLU A 34 -5.89 -9.83 -11.55
C GLU A 34 -4.52 -10.46 -11.84
N PHE A 35 -3.57 -10.38 -10.90
CA PHE A 35 -2.18 -10.77 -11.10
C PHE A 35 -1.68 -11.73 -10.01
N GLU A 36 -0.90 -12.73 -10.41
CA GLU A 36 -0.14 -13.54 -9.47
C GLU A 36 1.12 -12.83 -8.97
N LYS A 37 1.78 -12.10 -9.88
CA LYS A 37 2.93 -11.24 -9.58
C LYS A 37 2.96 -10.03 -10.50
N VAL A 38 3.58 -8.95 -10.06
CA VAL A 38 3.76 -7.73 -10.85
C VAL A 38 5.05 -7.02 -10.46
N SER A 39 5.69 -6.31 -11.40
CA SER A 39 6.85 -5.48 -11.06
C SER A 39 6.44 -4.28 -10.20
N ILE A 40 7.27 -3.90 -9.23
CA ILE A 40 7.05 -2.72 -8.39
C ILE A 40 6.95 -1.44 -9.22
N SER A 41 7.67 -1.39 -10.35
CA SER A 41 7.65 -0.26 -11.28
C SER A 41 6.31 -0.11 -12.00
N THR A 42 5.64 -1.22 -12.29
CA THR A 42 4.29 -1.20 -12.88
C THR A 42 3.25 -0.87 -11.82
N LEU A 43 3.38 -1.45 -10.64
CA LEU A 43 2.46 -1.25 -9.52
C LEU A 43 2.47 0.20 -9.04
N SER A 44 3.66 0.79 -8.87
CA SER A 44 3.84 2.22 -8.53
C SER A 44 3.16 3.15 -9.52
N LYS A 45 3.33 2.89 -10.83
CA LYS A 45 2.63 3.65 -11.89
C LYS A 45 1.12 3.49 -11.79
N LYS A 46 0.61 2.26 -11.66
CA LYS A 46 -0.83 2.00 -11.57
C LYS A 46 -1.47 2.60 -10.31
N MET A 47 -0.75 2.59 -9.19
CA MET A 47 -1.23 3.15 -7.92
C MET A 47 -0.99 4.65 -7.78
N ALA A 48 -0.18 5.24 -8.67
CA ALA A 48 0.32 6.62 -8.60
C ALA A 48 1.06 6.91 -7.28
N ILE A 49 1.93 5.99 -6.87
CA ILE A 49 2.73 6.06 -5.63
C ILE A 49 4.20 5.92 -5.99
N ASN A 50 5.08 6.63 -5.29
CA ASN A 50 6.53 6.44 -5.43
C ASN A 50 6.90 4.97 -5.14
N GLN A 51 7.81 4.40 -5.94
CA GLN A 51 8.32 3.03 -5.75
C GLN A 51 8.85 2.79 -4.33
N ASP A 52 9.67 3.69 -3.80
CA ASP A 52 10.29 3.53 -2.48
C ASP A 52 9.20 3.47 -1.39
N SER A 53 8.25 4.41 -1.44
CA SER A 53 7.13 4.45 -0.51
C SER A 53 6.21 3.22 -0.63
N LEU A 54 6.07 2.67 -1.85
CA LEU A 54 5.29 1.46 -2.08
C LEU A 54 6.00 0.22 -1.54
N VAL A 55 7.34 0.13 -1.67
CA VAL A 55 8.14 -0.94 -1.07
C VAL A 55 8.04 -0.91 0.44
N ASP A 56 8.17 0.27 1.05
CA ASP A 56 8.02 0.45 2.50
C ASP A 56 6.63 0.01 2.98
N PHE A 57 5.59 0.41 2.24
CA PHE A 57 4.22 0.02 2.55
C PHE A 57 4.03 -1.49 2.42
N ILE A 58 4.53 -2.12 1.35
CA ILE A 58 4.46 -3.57 1.14
C ILE A 58 5.16 -4.31 2.29
N ASN A 59 6.36 -3.88 2.67
CA ASN A 59 7.12 -4.47 3.77
C ASN A 59 6.37 -4.36 5.12
N LEU A 60 5.64 -3.27 5.32
CA LEU A 60 4.80 -3.06 6.50
C LEU A 60 3.61 -4.02 6.50
N ILE A 61 2.85 -4.09 5.40
CA ILE A 61 1.60 -4.86 5.36
C ILE A 61 1.85 -6.35 5.20
N MET A 62 2.96 -6.79 4.60
CA MET A 62 3.23 -8.23 4.37
C MET A 62 3.31 -9.03 5.68
N LYS A 63 3.65 -8.37 6.79
CA LYS A 63 3.65 -8.94 8.14
C LYS A 63 2.23 -9.16 8.71
N GLN A 64 1.20 -8.61 8.07
CA GLN A 64 -0.18 -8.69 8.53
C GLN A 64 -0.85 -9.98 8.01
N PRO A 65 -1.68 -10.64 8.83
CA PRO A 65 -2.31 -11.91 8.45
C PRO A 65 -3.23 -11.78 7.23
N LYS A 66 -3.96 -10.67 7.13
CA LYS A 66 -4.89 -10.37 6.03
C LYS A 66 -4.24 -9.65 4.83
N SER A 67 -2.91 -9.62 4.77
CA SER A 67 -2.22 -8.97 3.66
C SER A 67 -2.46 -9.68 2.33
N PRO A 68 -2.83 -8.96 1.26
CA PRO A 68 -2.97 -9.52 -0.08
C PRO A 68 -1.60 -9.82 -0.72
N VAL A 69 -0.50 -9.35 -0.12
CA VAL A 69 0.86 -9.60 -0.61
C VAL A 69 1.46 -10.83 0.07
N LYS A 70 2.02 -11.73 -0.74
CA LYS A 70 2.77 -12.92 -0.30
C LYS A 70 4.23 -12.59 -0.05
N GLY A 71 4.83 -11.78 -0.94
CA GLY A 71 6.27 -11.58 -0.98
C GLY A 71 6.64 -10.38 -1.84
N TYR A 72 7.79 -9.78 -1.53
CA TYR A 72 8.50 -8.87 -2.43
C TYR A 72 9.94 -9.38 -2.56
N ILE A 73 10.42 -9.51 -3.79
CA ILE A 73 11.80 -9.95 -4.10
C ILE A 73 12.57 -8.73 -4.60
N SER A 74 13.60 -8.32 -3.86
CA SER A 74 14.39 -7.12 -4.17
C SER A 74 15.25 -7.27 -5.43
N GLU A 75 15.72 -8.47 -5.73
CA GLU A 75 16.58 -8.75 -6.87
C GLU A 75 15.83 -8.60 -8.19
N THR A 76 14.58 -9.06 -8.24
CA THR A 76 13.72 -8.99 -9.43
C THR A 76 12.77 -7.80 -9.42
N GLN A 77 12.68 -7.10 -8.28
CA GLN A 77 11.74 -5.99 -8.06
C GLN A 77 10.27 -6.43 -8.29
N GLU A 78 9.95 -7.68 -7.97
CA GLU A 78 8.62 -8.28 -8.18
C GLU A 78 7.86 -8.43 -6.86
N VAL A 79 6.57 -8.07 -6.90
CA VAL A 79 5.60 -8.26 -5.83
C VAL A 79 4.74 -9.47 -6.18
N TYR A 80 4.65 -10.42 -5.27
CA TYR A 80 3.85 -11.63 -5.39
C TYR A 80 2.60 -11.49 -4.53
N PHE A 81 1.44 -11.80 -5.11
CA PHE A 81 0.17 -11.71 -4.42
C PHE A 81 -0.30 -13.06 -3.88
N LYS A 82 -1.09 -13.04 -2.81
CA LYS A 82 -1.85 -14.19 -2.33
C LYS A 82 -3.15 -14.24 -3.12
N LYS A 83 -3.45 -15.37 -3.78
CA LYS A 83 -4.76 -15.55 -4.39
C LYS A 83 -5.85 -15.60 -3.32
N PRO A 84 -7.01 -14.95 -3.52
CA PRO A 84 -8.14 -15.13 -2.64
C PRO A 84 -8.52 -16.60 -2.63
N ARG A 85 -8.63 -17.20 -1.44
CA ARG A 85 -9.23 -18.52 -1.30
C ARG A 85 -10.75 -18.29 -1.21
N PHE A 86 -11.46 -18.77 -2.23
CA PHE A 86 -12.92 -18.87 -2.21
C PHE A 86 -13.35 -19.98 -1.25
#